data_AF-A0A944R1K5-F1
#
_entry.id   AF-A0A944R1K5-F1
#
_cell.length_a   1.000
_cell.length_b   1.000
_cell.length_c   1.000
_cell.angle_alpha   90.00
_cell.angle_beta   90.00
_cell.angle_gamma   90.00
#
_symmetry.space_group_name_H-M   'P 1'
#
loop_
_entity.id
_entity.type
_entity.pdbx_description
1 polymer ?
#
loop_
_entity_poly.entity_id
_entity_poly.type
_entity_poly.pdbx_seq_one_letter_code
_entity_poly.pdbx_strand_id
1 'polypeptide(L)'
;MNNFQIIILLTFIPILAFSQQILVWDNDNNSQLIHHETGDTVGCEYAIQEALIESEINFTTLDYLPEDLSEYDVIFTILGIYCLG
;
A
#
# COMPACT_ATOMS: atom_id res chain seq x y z
N MET A 1 3.68 8.41 38.23
CA MET A 1 3.78 7.12 37.50
C MET A 1 4.73 6.24 38.29
N ASN A 2 4.32 5.05 38.73
CA ASN A 2 5.18 4.18 39.54
C ASN A 2 6.19 3.42 38.65
N ASN A 3 7.27 2.90 39.24
CA ASN A 3 8.34 2.22 38.48
C ASN A 3 7.81 1.07 37.61
N PHE A 4 6.74 0.41 38.04
CA PHE A 4 6.06 -0.64 37.29
C PHE A 4 5.39 -0.12 36.00
N GLN A 5 4.70 1.03 36.06
CA GLN A 5 4.12 1.69 34.89
C GLN A 5 5.18 2.16 33.89
N ILE A 6 6.34 2.63 34.37
CA ILE A 6 7.47 3.04 33.51
C ILE A 6 8.06 1.83 32.75
N ILE A 7 8.20 0.69 33.43
CA ILE A 7 8.71 -0.55 32.82
C ILE A 7 7.74 -1.05 31.74
N ILE A 8 6.43 -1.03 31.99
CA ILE A 8 5.41 -1.38 30.99
C ILE A 8 5.48 -0.44 29.79
N LEU A 9 5.58 0.88 30.02
CA LEU A 9 5.66 1.84 28.92
C LEU A 9 6.91 1.61 28.04
N LEU A 10 8.06 1.35 28.66
CA LEU A 10 9.33 1.11 27.94
C LEU A 10 9.38 -0.22 27.19
N THR A 11 8.63 -1.25 27.63
CA THR A 11 8.57 -2.54 26.91
C THR A 11 7.54 -2.56 25.79
N PHE A 12 6.46 -1.77 25.87
CA PHE A 12 5.43 -1.73 24.81
C PHE A 12 5.79 -0.82 23.62
N ILE A 13 6.58 0.24 23.81
CA ILE A 13 7.03 1.13 22.72
C ILE A 13 7.75 0.38 21.58
N PRO A 14 8.73 -0.51 21.82
CA PRO A 14 9.38 -1.24 20.72
C PRO A 14 8.43 -2.21 20.01
N ILE A 15 7.46 -2.82 20.71
CA ILE A 15 6.47 -3.72 20.09
C ILE A 15 5.60 -2.97 19.07
N LEU A 16 5.22 -1.72 19.38
CA LEU A 16 4.50 -0.85 18.45
C LEU A 16 5.36 -0.42 17.25
N ALA A 17 6.68 -0.23 17.45
CA ALA A 17 7.61 0.13 16.39
C ALA A 17 7.87 -1.03 15.40
N PHE A 18 7.88 -2.29 15.88
CA PHE A 18 8.05 -3.49 15.04
C PHE A 18 6.77 -3.92 14.30
N SER A 19 5.63 -3.24 14.49
CA SER A 19 4.37 -3.53 13.81
C SER A 19 4.22 -2.83 12.46
N GLN A 20 5.22 -2.09 11.98
CA GLN A 20 5.16 -1.49 10.65
C GLN A 20 5.28 -2.58 9.58
N GLN A 21 4.20 -2.81 8.85
CA GLN A 21 4.22 -3.62 7.63
C GLN A 21 4.65 -2.70 6.49
N ILE A 22 5.92 -2.83 6.09
CA ILE A 22 6.44 -2.10 4.94
C ILE A 22 6.29 -3.01 3.72
N LEU A 23 5.39 -2.63 2.81
CA LEU A 23 5.33 -3.22 1.49
C LEU A 23 6.34 -2.48 0.60
N VAL A 24 7.38 -3.19 0.16
CA VAL A 24 8.35 -2.68 -0.81
C VAL A 24 8.09 -3.39 -2.12
N TRP A 25 7.93 -2.61 -3.17
CA TRP A 25 7.61 -3.11 -4.49
C TRP A 25 8.37 -2.33 -5.55
N ASP A 26 8.96 -3.07 -6.48
CA ASP A 26 9.64 -2.53 -7.65
C ASP A 26 8.60 -2.31 -8.75
N ASN A 27 8.21 -1.05 -8.93
CA ASN A 27 7.26 -0.62 -9.94
C ASN A 27 7.99 0.27 -10.94
N ASP A 28 8.87 -0.33 -11.74
CA ASP A 28 9.56 0.35 -12.83
C ASP A 28 8.73 0.35 -14.13
N ASN A 29 9.16 1.17 -15.10
CA ASN A 29 8.48 1.26 -16.38
C ASN A 29 8.67 -0.06 -17.15
N ASN A 30 7.59 -0.82 -17.32
CA ASN A 30 7.47 -2.19 -17.87
C ASN A 30 7.45 -3.33 -16.83
N SER A 31 7.43 -3.05 -15.53
CA SER A 31 7.09 -4.09 -14.56
C SER A 31 5.65 -4.56 -14.77
N GLN A 32 5.48 -5.86 -14.99
CA GLN A 32 4.19 -6.51 -15.19
C GLN A 32 4.09 -7.73 -14.29
N LEU A 33 2.86 -8.07 -13.90
CA LEU A 33 2.55 -9.25 -13.11
C LEU A 33 1.85 -10.29 -13.98
N ILE A 34 1.91 -11.55 -13.54
CA ILE A 34 1.09 -12.62 -14.13
C ILE A 34 -0.14 -12.80 -13.24
N HIS A 35 -1.32 -12.61 -13.81
CA HIS A 35 -2.58 -12.87 -13.15
C HIS A 35 -2.67 -14.36 -12.80
N HIS A 36 -2.90 -14.70 -11.52
CA HIS A 36 -2.77 -16.09 -11.08
C HIS A 36 -3.86 -17.02 -11.65
N GLU A 37 -5.08 -16.51 -11.87
CA GLU A 37 -6.17 -17.30 -12.45
C GLU A 37 -6.12 -17.41 -13.98
N THR A 38 -5.95 -16.29 -14.69
CA THR A 38 -6.04 -16.28 -16.16
C THR A 38 -4.70 -16.57 -16.83
N GLY A 39 -3.59 -16.34 -16.13
CA GLY A 39 -2.23 -16.40 -16.69
C GLY A 39 -1.88 -15.18 -17.56
N ASP A 40 -2.77 -14.20 -17.67
CA ASP A 40 -2.54 -12.99 -18.45
C ASP A 40 -1.50 -12.09 -17.79
N THR A 41 -0.89 -11.25 -18.61
CA THR A 41 0.03 -10.22 -18.14
C THR A 41 -0.77 -8.96 -17.80
N VAL A 42 -0.65 -8.50 -16.55
CA VAL A 42 -1.37 -7.35 -16.02
C VAL A 42 -0.40 -6.27 -15.53
N GLY A 43 -0.90 -5.04 -15.49
CA GLY A 43 -0.17 -3.93 -14.91
C GLY A 43 0.11 -4.16 -13.44
N CYS A 44 1.19 -3.55 -12.97
CA CYS A 44 1.64 -3.67 -11.61
C CYS A 44 0.54 -3.24 -10.60
N GLU A 45 -0.20 -2.18 -10.93
CA GLU A 45 -1.32 -1.65 -10.14
C GLU A 45 -2.39 -2.69 -9.79
N TYR A 46 -2.48 -3.77 -10.57
CA TYR A 46 -3.41 -4.87 -10.37
C TYR A 46 -3.28 -5.50 -8.97
N ALA A 47 -2.07 -5.65 -8.43
CA ALA A 47 -1.90 -6.27 -7.11
C ALA A 47 -2.57 -5.48 -5.98
N ILE A 48 -2.58 -4.14 -6.07
CA ILE A 48 -3.25 -3.29 -5.09
C ILE A 48 -4.76 -3.37 -5.30
N GLN A 49 -5.22 -3.34 -6.55
CA GLN A 49 -6.64 -3.44 -6.88
C GLN A 49 -7.24 -4.76 -6.37
N GLU A 50 -6.58 -5.88 -6.63
CA GLU A 50 -7.01 -7.20 -6.13
C GLU A 50 -7.08 -7.25 -4.62
N ALA A 51 -6.05 -6.74 -3.92
CA ALA A 51 -6.06 -6.74 -2.47
C ALA A 51 -7.24 -5.94 -1.89
N LEU A 52 -7.63 -4.83 -2.55
CA LEU A 52 -8.81 -4.05 -2.17
C LEU A 52 -10.11 -4.80 -2.49
N ILE A 53 -10.21 -5.49 -3.64
CA ILE A 53 -11.36 -6.32 -4.02
C ILE A 53 -11.55 -7.46 -3.01
N GLU A 54 -10.49 -8.21 -2.70
CA GLU A 54 -10.51 -9.31 -1.72
C GLU A 54 -10.88 -8.84 -0.31
N SER A 55 -10.59 -7.57 0.00
CA SER A 55 -10.94 -6.93 1.28
C SER A 55 -12.35 -6.31 1.28
N GLU A 56 -13.12 -6.46 0.21
CA GLU A 56 -14.45 -5.85 0.02
C GLU A 56 -14.43 -4.31 0.12
N ILE A 57 -13.30 -3.69 -0.22
CA ILE A 57 -13.12 -2.24 -0.19
C ILE A 57 -13.44 -1.67 -1.59
N ASN A 58 -14.40 -0.74 -1.64
CA ASN A 58 -14.69 0.00 -2.86
C ASN A 58 -13.59 1.01 -3.15
N PHE A 59 -13.15 1.08 -4.41
CA PHE A 59 -12.16 2.06 -4.88
C PHE A 59 -12.52 2.57 -6.27
N THR A 60 -11.91 3.68 -6.66
CA THR A 60 -11.98 4.23 -8.01
C THR A 60 -10.57 4.47 -8.51
N THR A 61 -10.29 4.06 -9.75
CA THR A 61 -9.03 4.35 -10.42
C THR A 61 -9.19 5.62 -11.25
N LEU A 62 -8.31 6.60 -11.03
CA LEU A 62 -8.26 7.86 -11.77
C LEU A 62 -6.86 8.04 -12.37
N ASP A 63 -6.79 8.69 -13.53
CA ASP A 63 -5.56 9.09 -14.20
C ASP A 63 -5.10 10.52 -13.84
N TYR A 64 -5.83 11.18 -12.95
CA TYR A 64 -5.50 12.48 -12.36
C TYR A 64 -5.85 12.51 -10.86
N LEU A 65 -5.24 13.45 -10.13
CA LEU A 65 -5.61 13.74 -8.74
C LEU A 65 -6.73 14.81 -8.74
N PRO A 66 -7.93 14.53 -8.22
CA PRO A 66 -9.00 15.54 -8.11
C PRO A 66 -8.62 16.71 -7.21
N GLU A 67 -9.23 17.88 -7.43
CA GLU A 67 -9.06 19.03 -6.54
C GLU A 67 -9.76 18.83 -5.19
N ASP A 68 -10.91 18.16 -5.19
CA ASP A 68 -11.64 17.79 -3.98
C ASP A 68 -11.35 16.33 -3.62
N LEU A 69 -10.74 16.14 -2.44
CA LEU A 69 -10.39 14.82 -1.92
C LEU A 69 -11.28 14.39 -0.75
N SER A 70 -12.29 15.19 -0.40
CA SER A 70 -13.11 14.97 0.81
C SER A 70 -13.96 13.71 0.76
N GLU A 71 -14.18 13.14 -0.44
CA GLU A 71 -14.89 11.89 -0.64
C GLU A 71 -14.01 10.63 -0.47
N TYR A 72 -12.68 10.77 -0.34
CA TYR A 72 -11.75 9.66 -0.22
C TYR A 72 -11.17 9.55 1.20
N ASP A 73 -11.27 8.36 1.80
CA ASP A 73 -10.64 8.07 3.08
C ASP A 73 -9.12 7.81 2.95
N VAL A 74 -8.70 7.24 1.81
CA VAL A 74 -7.31 6.84 1.53
C VAL A 74 -7.03 7.03 0.04
N ILE A 75 -5.83 7.51 -0.29
CA ILE A 75 -5.37 7.68 -1.68
C ILE A 75 -4.06 6.92 -1.85
N PHE A 76 -4.00 6.06 -2.87
CA PHE A 76 -2.77 5.42 -3.33
C PHE A 76 -2.30 6.08 -4.62
N THR A 77 -1.09 6.65 -4.61
CA THR A 77 -0.45 7.15 -5.84
C THR A 77 0.64 6.17 -6.25
N ILE A 78 0.38 5.41 -7.31
CA ILE A 78 1.32 4.43 -7.85
C ILE A 78 2.24 5.17 -8.82
N LEU A 79 3.41 5.55 -8.33
CA LEU A 79 4.44 6.18 -9.16
C LEU A 79 5.30 5.08 -9.79
N GLY A 80 5.41 5.11 -11.12
CA GLY A 80 6.46 4.41 -11.84
C GLY A 80 7.67 5.29 -12.03
N ILE A 81 8.88 4.76 -11.88
CA ILE A 81 10.09 5.49 -12.27
C ILE A 81 10.27 5.31 -13.78
N TYR A 82 10.14 6.41 -14.53
CA TYR A 82 10.52 6.43 -15.95
C TYR A 82 12.04 6.61 -16.09
N CYS A 83 12.76 5.52 -16.31
CA CYS A 83 14.18 5.54 -16.68
C CYS A 83 14.30 5.43 -18.21
N LEU A 84 14.87 6.44 -18.86
CA LEU A 84 15.38 6.29 -20.22
C LEU A 84 16.69 5.49 -20.15
N GLY A 85 16.66 4.24 -20.62
CA GLY A 85 17.86 3.46 -20.90
C GLY A 85 18.55 3.94 -22.17
#